data_AF-A0A3M3BHG7-F1
#
_entry.id   AF-A0A3M3BHG7-F1
#
_cell.length_a   1.000
_cell.length_b   1.000
_cell.length_c   1.000
_cell.angle_alpha   90.00
_cell.angle_beta   90.00
_cell.angle_gamma   90.00
#
_symmetry.space_group_name_H-M   'P 1'
#
loop_
_entity.id
_entity.type
_entity.pdbx_description
1 polymer ?
#
loop_
_entity_poly.entity_id
_entity_poly.type
_entity_poly.pdbx_seq_one_letter_code
_entity_poly.pdbx_strand_id
1 'polypeptide(L)'
;CDLALDIDPKLAWALGNRQVFPLDLNKADAALIARVPGIGIRTTQRLVELRMQRRIRYEDLARMRCILAKAKPFIITSDYHPPHAETTSEFLHHQLRDRPQPQQMGLWG
;
A
#
# COMPACT_ATOMS: atom_id res chain seq x y z
N CYS A 1 -24.71 -13.64 -12.14
CA CYS A 1 -23.54 -12.92 -12.64
C CYS A 1 -22.89 -12.16 -11.49
N ASP A 2 -21.65 -11.70 -11.66
CA ASP A 2 -20.82 -10.95 -10.69
C ASP A 2 -19.94 -11.79 -9.75
N LEU A 3 -19.04 -12.58 -10.34
CA LEU A 3 -17.86 -13.08 -9.63
C LEU A 3 -16.78 -11.98 -9.57
N ALA A 4 -16.51 -11.52 -8.36
CA ALA A 4 -15.22 -11.09 -7.81
C ALA A 4 -14.43 -9.97 -8.54
N LEU A 5 -14.66 -8.70 -8.18
CA LEU A 5 -13.73 -7.60 -8.50
C LEU A 5 -13.62 -6.50 -7.41
N ASP A 6 -13.95 -6.78 -6.14
CA ASP A 6 -13.86 -5.78 -5.04
C ASP A 6 -12.43 -5.59 -4.47
N ILE A 7 -11.43 -6.21 -5.07
CA ILE A 7 -10.04 -6.18 -4.59
C ILE A 7 -9.16 -5.58 -5.67
N ASP A 8 -8.48 -4.48 -5.33
CA ASP A 8 -7.41 -3.90 -6.15
C ASP A 8 -6.37 -4.98 -6.54
N PRO A 9 -5.97 -5.09 -7.82
CA PRO A 9 -5.09 -6.15 -8.29
C PRO A 9 -3.70 -6.14 -7.62
N LYS A 10 -3.23 -4.99 -7.10
CA LYS A 10 -1.99 -4.95 -6.32
C LYS A 10 -2.21 -5.49 -4.91
N LEU A 11 -3.36 -5.20 -4.31
CA LEU A 11 -3.74 -5.76 -3.02
C LEU A 11 -3.84 -7.29 -3.09
N ALA A 12 -4.53 -7.84 -4.09
CA ALA A 12 -4.61 -9.29 -4.29
C ALA A 12 -3.23 -9.94 -4.39
N TRP A 13 -2.32 -9.35 -5.18
CA TRP A 13 -0.95 -9.83 -5.30
C TRP A 13 -0.18 -9.73 -3.98
N ALA A 14 -0.32 -8.62 -3.26
CA ALA A 14 0.42 -8.39 -2.02
C ALA A 14 -0.01 -9.33 -0.89
N LEU A 15 -1.30 -9.67 -0.83
CA LEU A 15 -1.85 -10.65 0.11
C LEU A 15 -1.39 -12.08 -0.20
N GLY A 16 -1.28 -12.44 -1.49
CA GLY A 16 -0.78 -13.74 -1.94
C GLY A 16 0.75 -13.89 -1.88
N ASN A 17 1.49 -12.79 -1.78
CA ASN A 17 2.95 -12.77 -1.73
C ASN A 17 3.47 -12.23 -0.39
N ARG A 18 2.85 -12.65 0.72
CA ARG A 18 3.15 -12.08 2.04
C ARG A 18 4.59 -12.31 2.50
N GLN A 19 5.26 -13.33 1.97
CA GLN A 19 6.69 -13.62 2.18
C GLN A 19 7.63 -12.54 1.63
N VAL A 20 7.18 -11.75 0.66
CA VAL A 20 7.96 -10.63 0.08
C VAL A 20 7.86 -9.36 0.93
N PHE A 21 6.84 -9.30 1.79
CA PHE A 21 6.54 -8.15 2.62
C PHE A 21 6.98 -8.38 4.07
N PRO A 22 7.17 -7.32 4.86
CA PRO A 22 7.18 -5.91 4.45
C PRO A 22 8.44 -5.55 3.64
N LEU A 23 8.30 -4.61 2.72
CA LEU A 23 9.34 -4.24 1.76
C LEU A 23 10.11 -2.99 2.22
N ASP A 24 11.44 -3.08 2.38
CA ASP A 24 12.28 -1.89 2.64
C ASP A 24 12.43 -1.04 1.37
N LEU A 25 11.78 0.13 1.35
CA LEU A 25 11.79 1.03 0.19
C LEU A 25 13.18 1.56 -0.17
N ASN A 26 14.11 1.57 0.79
CA ASN A 26 15.48 2.01 0.54
C ASN A 26 16.34 0.94 -0.14
N LYS A 27 15.90 -0.33 -0.13
CA LYS A 27 16.67 -1.47 -0.68
C LYS A 27 15.97 -2.20 -1.82
N ALA A 28 14.65 -2.22 -1.83
CA ALA A 28 13.87 -3.05 -2.74
C ALA A 28 13.95 -2.65 -4.21
N ASP A 29 13.67 -3.57 -5.11
CA ASP A 29 13.59 -3.26 -6.54
C ASP A 29 12.38 -2.39 -6.89
N ALA A 30 12.54 -1.53 -7.89
CA ALA A 30 11.48 -0.66 -8.39
C ALA A 30 10.23 -1.45 -8.81
N ALA A 31 10.44 -2.62 -9.44
CA ALA A 31 9.34 -3.50 -9.85
C ALA A 31 8.52 -4.00 -8.65
N LEU A 32 9.15 -4.29 -7.50
CA LEU A 32 8.46 -4.70 -6.28
C LEU A 32 7.75 -3.53 -5.61
N ILE A 33 8.38 -2.35 -5.56
CA ILE A 33 7.75 -1.13 -5.02
C ILE A 33 6.46 -0.80 -5.79
N ALA A 34 6.46 -0.98 -7.12
CA ALA A 34 5.28 -0.75 -7.96
C ALA A 34 4.12 -1.71 -7.66
N ARG A 35 4.37 -2.85 -7.00
CA ARG A 35 3.36 -3.82 -6.56
C ARG A 35 2.78 -3.51 -5.19
N VAL A 36 3.33 -2.54 -4.45
CA VAL A 36 2.79 -2.14 -3.16
C VAL A 36 1.42 -1.47 -3.34
N PRO A 37 0.36 -1.93 -2.63
CA PRO A 37 -0.95 -1.29 -2.65
C PRO A 37 -0.86 0.17 -2.18
N GLY A 38 -1.50 1.08 -2.91
CA GLY A 38 -1.45 2.52 -2.58
C GLY A 38 -0.20 3.27 -3.06
N ILE A 39 0.74 2.60 -3.75
CA ILE A 39 1.86 3.24 -4.44
C ILE A 39 1.67 3.15 -5.96
N GLY A 40 1.68 4.30 -6.63
CA GLY A 40 1.56 4.40 -8.09
C GLY A 40 2.90 4.18 -8.80
N ILE A 41 2.85 3.89 -10.10
CA ILE A 41 4.05 3.70 -10.94
C ILE A 41 4.89 4.99 -10.96
N ARG A 42 4.26 6.16 -11.15
CA ARG A 42 4.95 7.46 -11.11
C ARG A 42 5.61 7.73 -9.76
N THR A 43 4.94 7.38 -8.67
CA THR A 43 5.48 7.53 -7.32
C THR A 43 6.65 6.57 -7.07
N THR A 44 6.58 5.37 -7.64
CA THR A 44 7.69 4.40 -7.57
C THR A 44 8.96 4.95 -8.19
N GLN A 45 8.85 5.55 -9.39
CA GLN A 45 10.00 6.18 -10.06
C GLN A 45 10.61 7.29 -9.18
N ARG A 46 9.76 8.17 -8.65
CA ARG A 46 10.20 9.25 -7.73
C ARG A 46 10.86 8.71 -6.46
N LEU A 47 10.38 7.60 -5.91
CA LEU A 47 11.00 6.97 -4.73
C LEU A 47 12.39 6.43 -5.05
N VAL A 48 12.53 5.78 -6.21
CA VAL A 48 13.82 5.25 -6.67
C VAL A 48 14.81 6.38 -6.91
N GLU A 49 14.38 7.50 -7.49
CA GLU A 49 15.20 8.70 -7.62
C GLU A 49 15.55 9.31 -6.26
N LEU A 50 14.56 9.41 -5.35
CA LEU A 50 14.76 10.01 -4.03
C LEU A 50 15.78 9.24 -3.20
N ARG A 51 15.71 7.90 -3.19
CA ARG A 51 16.63 7.07 -2.39
C ARG A 51 18.09 7.14 -2.84
N MET A 52 18.34 7.53 -4.09
CA MET A 52 19.70 7.79 -4.57
C MET A 52 20.28 9.08 -3.96
N GLN A 53 19.42 10.01 -3.55
CA GLN A 53 19.82 11.30 -2.96
C GLN A 53 19.81 11.26 -1.43
N ARG A 54 18.81 10.61 -0.82
CA ARG A 54 18.65 10.50 0.64
C ARG A 54 17.79 9.31 1.02
N ARG A 55 17.89 8.83 2.26
CA ARG A 55 17.01 7.75 2.71
C ARG A 55 15.54 8.19 2.74
N ILE A 56 14.67 7.35 2.20
CA ILE A 56 13.21 7.54 2.20
C ILE A 56 12.70 7.44 3.64
N ARG A 57 11.90 8.43 4.02
CA ARG A 57 11.15 8.51 5.26
C ARG A 57 9.66 8.32 5.02
N TYR A 58 8.93 8.03 6.08
CA TYR A 58 7.50 7.86 6.04
C TYR A 58 6.78 9.14 5.57
N GLU A 59 7.28 10.31 5.99
CA GLU A 59 6.76 11.61 5.55
C GLU A 59 6.90 11.86 4.04
N ASP A 60 7.92 11.29 3.39
CA ASP A 60 8.13 11.47 1.96
C ASP A 60 7.00 10.82 1.16
N LEU A 61 6.51 9.67 1.64
CA LEU A 61 5.38 8.97 1.04
C LEU A 61 4.08 9.77 1.15
N ALA A 62 3.88 10.46 2.29
CA ALA A 62 2.75 11.36 2.47
C ALA A 62 2.79 12.52 1.47
N ARG A 63 3.97 13.15 1.31
CA ARG A 63 4.18 14.25 0.36
C ARG A 63 4.01 13.83 -1.10
N MET A 64 4.34 12.58 -1.43
CA MET A 64 4.16 12.00 -2.76
C MET A 64 2.74 11.51 -3.07
N ARG A 65 1.77 11.78 -2.18
CA ARG A 65 0.36 11.37 -2.32
C ARG A 65 0.16 9.85 -2.41
N CYS A 66 1.02 9.08 -1.74
CA CYS A 66 0.76 7.65 -1.54
C CYS A 66 -0.49 7.45 -0.67
N ILE A 67 -1.27 6.40 -0.96
CA ILE A 67 -2.38 6.00 -0.08
C ILE A 67 -1.79 5.20 1.08
N LEU A 68 -1.30 5.92 2.09
CA LEU A 68 -0.59 5.32 3.22
C LEU A 68 -1.43 4.32 3.98
N ALA A 69 -2.75 4.50 4.06
CA ALA A 69 -3.65 3.53 4.67
C ALA A 69 -3.53 2.13 4.05
N LYS A 70 -3.31 2.05 2.73
CA LYS A 70 -3.08 0.79 2.01
C LYS A 70 -1.62 0.35 2.03
N ALA A 71 -0.67 1.28 1.98
CA ALA A 71 0.75 0.96 1.88
C ALA A 71 1.38 0.54 3.22
N LYS A 72 0.94 1.13 4.34
CA LYS A 72 1.50 0.94 5.70
C LYS A 72 1.86 -0.51 6.04
N PRO A 73 1.00 -1.52 5.83
CA PRO A 73 1.32 -2.89 6.24
C PRO A 73 2.41 -3.58 5.39
N PHE A 74 2.72 -3.02 4.22
CA PHE A 74 3.57 -3.63 3.21
C PHE A 74 4.94 -2.94 3.08
N ILE A 75 5.23 -1.88 3.84
CA ILE A 75 6.44 -1.07 3.63
C ILE A 75 7.24 -0.86 4.90
N ILE A 76 8.55 -0.71 4.74
CA ILE A 76 9.49 -0.20 5.73
C ILE A 76 10.15 1.06 5.15
N THR A 77 10.24 2.11 5.96
CA THR A 77 11.06 3.31 5.69
C THR A 77 12.11 3.48 6.78
N SER A 78 12.96 4.49 6.66
CA SER A 78 14.04 4.74 7.64
C SER A 78 13.53 4.98 9.06
N ASP A 79 12.30 5.46 9.20
CA ASP A 79 11.66 5.90 10.43
C ASP A 79 10.30 5.24 10.68
N TYR A 80 9.92 4.25 9.87
CA TYR A 80 8.68 3.51 10.03
C TYR A 80 8.88 2.01 9.79
N HIS A 81 8.43 1.24 10.77
CA HIS A 81 8.31 -0.21 10.67
C HIS A 81 6.86 -0.59 10.97
N PRO A 82 6.23 -1.49 10.19
CA PRO A 82 4.86 -1.88 10.42
C PRO A 82 4.77 -2.66 11.74
N PRO A 83 3.90 -2.23 12.69
CA PRO A 83 3.83 -2.84 14.03
C PRO A 83 3.31 -4.28 14.03
N HIS A 84 2.69 -4.72 12.93
CA HIS A 84 2.16 -6.06 12.77
C HIS A 84 2.49 -6.61 11.38
N ALA A 85 3.78 -6.91 11.15
CA ALA A 85 4.19 -7.66 9.96
C ALA A 85 3.56 -9.06 9.91
N GLU A 86 3.04 -9.57 11.03
CA GLU A 86 2.40 -10.88 11.17
C GLU A 86 0.87 -10.86 10.99
N THR A 87 0.26 -9.72 10.63
CA THR A 87 -1.18 -9.67 10.36
C THR A 87 -1.56 -10.61 9.22
N THR A 88 -2.56 -11.47 9.44
CA THR A 88 -3.01 -12.45 8.45
C THR A 88 -3.54 -11.76 7.18
N SER A 89 -3.33 -12.40 6.03
CA SER A 89 -3.82 -11.89 4.74
C SER A 89 -5.34 -11.69 4.74
N GLU A 90 -6.10 -12.50 5.50
CA GLU A 90 -7.55 -12.37 5.65
C GLU A 90 -7.95 -11.07 6.39
N PHE A 91 -7.24 -10.72 7.45
CA PHE A 91 -7.51 -9.48 8.18
C PHE A 91 -7.17 -8.26 7.32
N LEU A 92 -6.01 -8.29 6.64
CA LEU A 92 -5.60 -7.24 5.71
C LEU A 92 -6.59 -7.09 4.56
N HIS A 93 -7.09 -8.21 4.02
CA HIS A 93 -8.14 -8.21 3.01
C HIS A 93 -9.40 -7.50 3.51
N HIS A 94 -9.89 -7.83 4.71
CA HIS A 94 -11.09 -7.21 5.27
C HIS A 94 -10.91 -5.71 5.54
N GLN A 95 -9.72 -5.29 5.96
CA GLN A 95 -9.40 -3.91 6.30
C GLN A 95 -9.14 -3.03 5.07
N LEU A 96 -8.50 -3.59 4.03
CA LEU A 96 -8.01 -2.85 2.87
C LEU A 96 -8.87 -3.01 1.62
N ARG A 97 -9.87 -3.89 1.62
CA ARG A 97 -10.92 -3.91 0.59
C ARG A 97 -11.49 -2.51 0.44
N ASP A 98 -11.78 -2.12 -0.79
CA ASP A 98 -12.45 -0.86 -1.08
C ASP A 98 -13.87 -0.94 -0.51
N ARG A 99 -14.05 -0.61 0.77
CA ARG A 99 -15.39 -0.40 1.31
C ARG A 99 -15.98 0.76 0.50
N PRO A 100 -17.12 0.59 -0.19
CA PRO A 100 -17.85 1.76 -0.65
C PRO A 100 -18.06 2.63 0.58
N GLN A 101 -17.71 3.93 0.48
CA GLN A 101 -18.17 4.88 1.50
C GLN A 101 -19.66 4.61 1.68
N PRO A 102 -20.18 4.43 2.91
CA PRO A 102 -21.62 4.45 3.07
C PRO A 102 -22.04 5.81 2.50
N GLN A 103 -22.64 5.81 1.31
CA GLN A 103 -23.36 6.95 0.80
C GLN A 103 -24.32 7.26 1.94
N GLN A 104 -24.07 8.34 2.68
CA GLN A 104 -25.10 8.93 3.52
C GLN A 104 -26.21 9.24 2.54
N MET A 105 -27.18 8.34 2.51
CA MET A 105 -28.42 8.50 1.79
C MET A 105 -29.05 9.72 2.46
N GLY A 106 -28.90 10.88 1.81
CA GLY A 106 -29.60 12.09 2.19
C GLY A 106 -31.08 11.73 2.19
N LEU A 107 -31.62 11.52 3.39
CA LEU A 107 -33.04 11.39 3.60
C LEU A 107 -33.61 12.75 3.25
N TRP A 108 -34.32 12.79 2.12
CA TRP A 108 -35.19 13.88 1.77
C TRP A 108 -36.26 14.00 2.86
N GLY A 109 -36.35 15.19 3.46
CA GLY A 109 -37.38 15.60 4.41
C GLY A 109 -37.49 17.12 4.36
#